data_AF-A0A1Y2UNV7-F1
#
_entry.id   AF-A0A1Y2UNV7-F1
#
_cell.length_a   1.000
_cell.length_b   1.000
_cell.length_c   1.000
_cell.angle_alpha   90.00
_cell.angle_beta   90.00
_cell.angle_gamma   90.00
#
_symmetry.space_group_name_H-M   'P 1'
#
loop_
_entity.id
_entity.type
_entity.pdbx_description
1 polymer ?
#
loop_
_entity_poly.entity_id
_entity_poly.type
_entity_poly.pdbx_seq_one_letter_code
_entity_poly.pdbx_strand_id
1 'polypeptide(L)'
;MAVYFIQYNLSGKIVEQYSCDFDQLKANPIGEKVRMTTDDGKTYIGFWDTFLGQGTVQTAEISKYDLDERTSNLRSSNSIVTFVPTNRITKLKTSLHSNPQWGTRPSNKFEFSKPVKIDPKQDIFKN
;
A
#
# COMPACT_ATOMS: atom_id res chain seq x y z
N MET A 1 8.21 -17.88 -8.79
CA MET A 1 7.34 -17.17 -9.77
C MET A 1 7.69 -15.71 -9.60
N ALA A 2 8.09 -15.05 -10.69
CA ALA A 2 8.51 -13.66 -10.60
C ALA A 2 7.31 -12.75 -10.34
N VAL A 3 7.42 -11.90 -9.31
CA VAL A 3 6.51 -10.79 -9.04
C VAL A 3 7.12 -9.51 -9.62
N TYR A 4 6.29 -8.71 -10.29
CA TYR A 4 6.65 -7.36 -10.68
C TYR A 4 6.28 -6.37 -9.57
N PHE A 5 7.30 -5.78 -8.94
CA PHE A 5 7.18 -4.85 -7.83
C PHE A 5 7.28 -3.40 -8.30
N ILE A 6 6.41 -2.53 -7.77
CA ILE A 6 6.50 -1.08 -7.93
C ILE A 6 6.17 -0.41 -6.60
N GLN A 7 7.07 0.45 -6.13
CA GLN A 7 6.81 1.33 -4.99
C GLN A 7 6.62 2.76 -5.46
N TYR A 8 5.56 3.39 -4.98
CA TYR A 8 5.25 4.79 -5.20
C TYR A 8 5.45 5.58 -3.92
N ASN A 9 5.76 6.88 -4.02
CA ASN A 9 5.54 7.80 -2.91
C ASN A 9 4.05 8.20 -2.84
N LEU A 10 3.67 8.95 -1.80
CA LEU A 10 2.28 9.39 -1.61
C LEU A 10 1.71 10.15 -2.80
N SER A 11 2.53 10.89 -3.55
CA SER A 11 2.11 11.66 -4.73
C SER A 11 2.08 10.83 -6.03
N GLY A 12 2.34 9.53 -5.97
CA GLY A 12 2.29 8.63 -7.12
C GLY A 12 3.54 8.62 -8.01
N LYS A 13 4.64 9.23 -7.57
CA LYS A 13 5.93 9.07 -8.26
C LYS A 13 6.53 7.71 -7.92
N ILE A 14 7.07 7.01 -8.91
CA ILE A 14 7.79 5.75 -8.70
C ILE A 14 9.09 6.04 -7.96
N VAL A 15 9.28 5.35 -6.83
CA VAL A 15 10.51 5.38 -6.03
C VAL A 15 11.39 4.18 -6.40
N GLU A 16 10.78 3.02 -6.60
CA GLU A 16 11.49 1.78 -6.94
C GLU A 16 10.61 0.90 -7.83
N GLN A 17 11.23 0.16 -8.77
CA GLN A 17 10.56 -0.85 -9.57
C GLN A 17 11.53 -1.97 -9.97
N TYR A 18 11.11 -3.23 -9.87
CA TYR A 18 11.92 -4.40 -10.27
C TYR A 18 11.05 -5.65 -10.40
N SER A 19 11.61 -6.70 -11.00
CA SER A 19 11.06 -8.06 -10.96
C SER A 19 11.98 -8.95 -10.13
N CYS A 20 11.41 -9.81 -9.30
CA CYS A 20 12.13 -10.77 -8.46
C CYS A 20 11.23 -11.96 -8.14
N ASP A 21 11.79 -13.06 -7.62
CA ASP A 21 10.94 -14.02 -6.91
C ASP A 21 10.41 -13.37 -5.62
N PHE A 22 9.21 -13.76 -5.20
CA PHE A 22 8.50 -13.10 -4.09
C PHE A 22 9.30 -13.13 -2.77
N ASP A 23 10.03 -14.21 -2.51
CA ASP A 23 10.92 -14.38 -1.34
C ASP A 23 12.19 -13.50 -1.40
N GLN A 24 12.46 -12.87 -2.54
CA GLN A 24 13.58 -11.95 -2.77
C GLN A 24 13.15 -10.48 -2.80
N LEU A 25 11.91 -10.17 -2.37
CA LEU A 25 11.46 -8.79 -2.19
C LEU A 25 12.44 -8.06 -1.25
N LYS A 26 13.08 -7.02 -1.77
CA LYS A 26 14.03 -6.19 -1.02
C LYS A 26 13.32 -5.23 -0.08
N ALA A 27 12.13 -4.79 -0.47
CA ALA A 27 11.29 -3.92 0.32
C ALA A 27 10.39 -4.74 1.25
N ASN A 28 10.26 -4.32 2.50
CA ASN A 28 9.27 -4.85 3.43
C ASN A 28 8.13 -3.83 3.60
N PRO A 29 7.02 -3.96 2.86
CA PRO A 29 5.96 -2.96 2.83
C PRO A 29 5.03 -3.06 4.05
N ILE A 30 5.50 -3.56 5.20
CA ILE A 30 4.67 -3.72 6.40
C ILE A 30 3.99 -2.40 6.80
N GLY A 31 2.68 -2.48 7.01
CA GLY A 31 1.81 -1.34 7.26
C GLY A 31 1.51 -0.47 6.03
N GLU A 32 2.17 -0.66 4.90
CA GLU A 32 1.93 0.12 3.69
C GLU A 32 0.68 -0.36 2.96
N LYS A 33 -0.02 0.58 2.32
CA LYS A 33 -1.08 0.30 1.36
C LYS A 33 -0.49 -0.40 0.14
N VAL A 34 -1.06 -1.55 -0.20
CA VAL A 34 -0.69 -2.33 -1.37
C VAL A 34 -1.85 -2.55 -2.32
N ARG A 35 -1.52 -2.80 -3.58
CA ARG A 35 -2.40 -3.41 -4.57
C ARG A 35 -1.68 -4.62 -5.16
N MET A 36 -2.20 -5.81 -4.86
CA MET A 36 -1.76 -7.07 -5.42
C MET A 36 -2.59 -7.43 -6.65
N THR A 37 -1.96 -8.01 -7.66
CA THR A 37 -2.63 -8.66 -8.79
C THR A 37 -2.19 -10.12 -8.85
N THR A 38 -3.15 -11.03 -8.99
CA THR A 38 -2.89 -12.47 -9.10
C THR A 38 -2.82 -12.93 -10.56
N ASP A 39 -2.33 -14.14 -10.77
CA ASP A 39 -2.24 -14.81 -12.07
C ASP A 39 -3.57 -14.91 -12.82
N ASP A 40 -4.70 -15.03 -12.11
CA ASP A 40 -6.06 -15.00 -12.65
C ASP A 40 -6.61 -13.59 -12.89
N GLY A 41 -5.78 -12.55 -12.73
CA GLY A 41 -6.14 -11.15 -12.95
C GLY A 41 -6.94 -10.50 -11.82
N LYS A 42 -7.24 -11.21 -10.72
CA LYS A 42 -7.91 -10.61 -9.56
C LYS A 42 -7.00 -9.59 -8.89
N THR A 43 -7.60 -8.56 -8.30
CA THR A 43 -6.86 -7.52 -7.58
C THR A 43 -7.32 -7.43 -6.13
N TYR A 44 -6.36 -7.26 -5.24
CA TYR A 44 -6.57 -7.13 -3.81
C TYR A 44 -5.90 -5.84 -3.34
N ILE A 45 -6.61 -5.05 -2.55
CA ILE A 45 -6.12 -3.77 -2.02
C ILE A 45 -6.29 -3.79 -0.51
N GLY A 46 -5.26 -3.39 0.23
CA GLY A 46 -5.27 -3.38 1.69
C GLY A 46 -3.93 -2.93 2.23
N PHE A 47 -3.82 -2.81 3.55
CA PHE A 47 -2.54 -2.58 4.22
C PHE A 47 -1.84 -3.91 4.42
N TRP A 48 -0.55 -3.97 4.13
CA TRP A 48 0.24 -5.19 4.22
C TRP A 48 0.55 -5.53 5.67
N ASP A 49 0.18 -6.72 6.12
CA ASP A 49 0.36 -7.15 7.51
C ASP A 49 1.47 -8.21 7.67
N THR A 50 1.84 -8.90 6.59
CA THR A 50 2.82 -10.00 6.67
C THR A 50 4.26 -9.53 6.81
N PHE A 51 4.97 -10.02 7.82
CA PHE A 51 6.40 -9.78 7.92
C PHE A 51 7.19 -10.60 6.88
N LEU A 52 7.92 -9.91 6.01
CA LEU A 52 8.87 -10.53 5.07
C LEU A 52 10.23 -10.71 5.76
N GLY A 53 10.39 -11.82 6.49
CA GLY A 53 11.59 -12.15 7.27
C GLY A 53 12.48 -13.21 6.63
N GLN A 54 13.32 -13.87 7.45
CA GLN A 54 14.11 -15.02 7.02
C GLN A 54 13.20 -16.25 6.90
N GLY A 55 12.69 -16.52 5.70
CA GLY A 55 11.88 -17.69 5.40
C GLY A 55 10.94 -17.47 4.22
N THR A 56 10.47 -18.57 3.63
CA THR A 56 9.50 -18.51 2.53
C THR A 56 8.11 -18.19 3.07
N VAL A 57 7.60 -17.01 2.73
CA VAL A 57 6.22 -16.61 3.03
C VAL A 57 5.28 -17.24 2.00
N GLN A 58 4.36 -18.11 2.47
CA GLN A 58 3.40 -18.81 1.60
C GLN A 58 2.12 -18.00 1.33
N THR A 59 1.74 -17.15 2.29
CA THR A 59 0.51 -16.38 2.25
C THR A 59 0.79 -14.95 2.67
N ALA A 60 0.35 -14.00 1.85
CA ALA A 60 0.33 -12.58 2.16
C ALA A 60 -1.00 -12.21 2.82
N GLU A 61 -0.92 -11.40 3.86
CA GLU A 61 -2.04 -10.88 4.63
C GLU A 61 -2.18 -9.40 4.34
N ILE A 62 -3.40 -8.99 4.02
CA ILE A 62 -3.74 -7.59 3.92
C ILE A 62 -5.00 -7.26 4.73
N SER A 63 -5.01 -6.10 5.36
CA SER A 63 -6.14 -5.59 6.12
C SER A 63 -6.84 -4.41 5.44
N LYS A 64 -8.14 -4.33 5.66
CA LYS A 64 -8.95 -3.13 5.38
C LYS A 64 -9.59 -2.66 6.68
N TYR A 65 -9.61 -1.35 6.89
CA TYR A 65 -10.30 -0.76 8.03
C TYR A 65 -11.81 -0.80 7.82
N ASP A 66 -12.57 -0.95 8.91
CA ASP A 66 -13.98 -0.60 8.93
C ASP A 66 -14.13 0.94 8.92
N LEU A 67 -14.33 1.49 7.72
CA LEU A 67 -14.17 2.91 7.41
C LEU A 67 -15.41 3.47 6.71
N ASP A 68 -15.86 4.66 7.10
CA ASP A 68 -16.71 5.48 6.24
C ASP A 68 -15.86 6.26 5.23
N GLU A 69 -15.73 5.74 4.00
CA GLU A 69 -14.94 6.35 2.91
C GLU A 69 -15.32 7.80 2.59
N ARG A 70 -16.55 8.25 2.93
CA ARG A 70 -16.97 9.64 2.71
C ARG A 70 -16.29 10.60 3.68
N THR A 71 -16.23 10.22 4.94
CA THR A 71 -15.67 11.05 6.02
C THR A 71 -14.20 10.70 6.31
N SER A 72 -13.75 9.52 5.88
CA SER A 72 -12.49 8.87 6.26
C SER A 72 -12.34 8.69 7.77
N ASN A 73 -13.46 8.56 8.46
CA ASN A 73 -13.49 8.22 9.87
C ASN A 73 -13.73 6.73 10.04
N LEU A 74 -12.99 6.12 10.98
CA LEU A 74 -13.23 4.73 11.37
C LEU A 74 -14.64 4.60 11.94
N ARG A 75 -15.35 3.56 11.52
CA ARG A 75 -16.64 3.16 12.10
C ARG A 75 -16.44 2.32 13.35
N SER A 76 -15.36 1.55 13.39
CA SER A 76 -14.94 0.76 14.53
C SER A 76 -13.43 0.47 14.46
N SER A 77 -12.88 -0.15 15.51
CA SER A 77 -11.51 -0.69 15.50
C SER A 77 -11.38 -2.02 14.75
N ASN A 78 -12.46 -2.52 14.14
CA ASN A 78 -12.43 -3.79 13.41
C ASN A 78 -11.70 -3.64 12.07
N SER A 79 -11.10 -4.74 11.62
CA SER A 79 -10.52 -4.85 10.28
C SER A 79 -10.96 -6.15 9.60
N ILE A 80 -11.03 -6.11 8.28
CA ILE A 80 -11.24 -7.30 7.45
C ILE A 80 -9.89 -7.71 6.88
N VAL A 81 -9.44 -8.91 7.23
CA VAL A 81 -8.18 -9.47 6.74
C VAL A 81 -8.46 -10.37 5.53
N THR A 82 -7.62 -10.24 4.50
CA THR A 82 -7.64 -11.11 3.32
C THR A 82 -6.29 -11.81 3.19
N PHE A 83 -6.36 -13.13 2.94
CA PHE A 83 -5.20 -14.00 2.75
C PHE A 83 -5.03 -14.30 1.26
N VAL A 84 -3.83 -14.05 0.72
CA VAL A 84 -3.51 -14.25 -0.70
C VAL A 84 -2.28 -15.14 -0.83
N PRO A 85 -2.36 -16.30 -1.50
CA PRO A 85 -1.20 -17.16 -1.73
C PRO A 85 -0.11 -16.42 -2.52
N THR A 86 1.11 -16.37 -2.00
CA THR A 86 2.21 -15.59 -2.59
C THR A 86 2.64 -16.14 -3.95
N ASN A 87 2.51 -17.46 -4.14
CA ASN A 87 2.79 -18.15 -5.40
C ASN A 87 1.83 -17.77 -6.54
N ARG A 88 0.75 -17.03 -6.26
CA ARG A 88 -0.19 -16.52 -7.27
C ARG A 88 -0.01 -15.03 -7.55
N ILE A 89 0.81 -14.31 -6.78
CA ILE A 89 0.99 -12.86 -6.93
C ILE A 89 1.93 -12.58 -8.09
N THR A 90 1.42 -11.96 -9.14
CA THR A 90 2.21 -11.58 -10.32
C THR A 90 2.63 -10.11 -10.30
N LYS A 91 1.91 -9.26 -9.56
CA LYS A 91 2.25 -7.84 -9.41
C LYS A 91 1.95 -7.33 -8.00
N LEU A 92 2.91 -6.61 -7.42
CA LEU A 92 2.77 -5.95 -6.12
C LEU A 92 3.08 -4.46 -6.28
N LYS A 93 2.05 -3.62 -6.11
CA LYS A 93 2.21 -2.17 -6.04
C LYS A 93 2.10 -1.73 -4.59
N THR A 94 2.98 -0.85 -4.13
CA THR A 94 2.99 -0.33 -2.76
C THR A 94 3.01 1.20 -2.78
N SER A 95 2.36 1.84 -1.83
CA SER A 95 2.45 3.29 -1.64
C SER A 95 3.19 3.53 -0.34
N LEU A 96 4.40 4.06 -0.39
CA LEU A 96 5.24 4.38 0.76
C LEU A 96 4.59 5.46 1.65
N HIS A 97 4.72 5.31 2.96
CA HIS A 97 4.17 6.16 4.02
C HIS A 97 2.65 6.33 3.99
N SER A 98 1.93 5.33 3.49
CA SER A 98 0.48 5.39 3.30
C SER A 98 -0.34 4.92 4.50
N ASN A 99 0.30 4.34 5.53
CA ASN A 99 -0.40 3.94 6.74
C ASN A 99 -0.99 5.17 7.45
N PRO A 100 -2.29 5.16 7.82
CA PRO A 100 -2.89 6.25 8.57
C PRO A 100 -2.27 6.52 9.93
N GLN A 101 -1.63 5.51 10.53
CA GLN A 101 -0.87 5.67 11.78
C GLN A 101 0.31 6.65 11.65
N TRP A 102 0.74 6.96 10.43
CA TRP A 102 1.79 7.94 10.16
C TRP A 102 1.25 9.32 9.75
N GLY A 103 -0.03 9.59 9.99
CA GLY A 103 -0.67 10.88 9.70
C GLY A 103 -1.35 10.97 8.34
N THR A 104 -1.39 9.87 7.57
CA THR A 104 -2.15 9.79 6.32
C THR A 104 -3.65 9.63 6.59
N ARG A 105 -4.51 10.20 5.74
CA ARG A 105 -5.97 10.04 5.89
C ARG A 105 -6.35 8.56 5.67
N PRO A 106 -7.17 7.94 6.55
CA PRO A 106 -7.63 6.57 6.35
C PRO A 106 -8.40 6.39 5.02
N SER A 107 -8.02 5.38 4.25
CA SER A 107 -8.70 4.97 3.02
C SER A 107 -8.42 3.49 2.74
N ASN A 108 -9.42 2.74 2.25
CA ASN A 108 -9.21 1.39 1.72
C ASN A 108 -8.89 1.38 0.22
N LYS A 109 -8.87 2.55 -0.42
CA LYS A 109 -8.53 2.68 -1.83
C LYS A 109 -7.01 2.78 -2.00
N PHE A 110 -6.53 2.35 -3.16
CA PHE A 110 -5.16 2.59 -3.58
C PHE A 110 -5.16 3.86 -4.44
N GLU A 111 -4.94 4.99 -3.79
CA GLU A 111 -5.00 6.34 -4.37
C GLU A 111 -3.78 7.14 -3.94
N PHE A 112 -3.36 8.08 -4.78
CA PHE A 112 -2.27 9.00 -4.49
C PHE A 112 -2.82 10.32 -3.98
N SER A 113 -2.08 10.97 -3.08
CA SER A 113 -2.38 12.33 -2.68
C SER A 113 -2.34 13.23 -3.91
N LYS A 114 -3.38 14.05 -4.07
CA LYS A 114 -3.33 15.11 -5.07
C LYS A 114 -2.17 16.02 -4.70
N PRO A 115 -1.28 16.38 -5.64
CA PRO A 115 -0.27 17.39 -5.37
C PRO A 115 -0.98 18.65 -4.88
N VAL A 116 -0.62 19.11 -3.69
CA VAL A 116 -1.05 20.42 -3.22
C VAL A 116 -0.40 21.41 -4.18
N LYS A 117 -1.20 22.10 -5.00
CA LYS A 117 -0.73 23.28 -5.72
C LYS A 117 -0.48 24.35 -4.66
N ILE A 118 0.75 24.45 -4.17
CA ILE A 118 1.17 25.60 -3.38
C ILE A 118 1.20 26.76 -4.36
N ASP A 119 0.25 27.68 -4.24
CA ASP A 119 0.35 28.98 -4.91
C ASP A 119 1.51 29.73 -4.25
N PRO A 120 2.61 30.03 -4.97
CA PRO A 120 3.75 30.75 -4.40
C PRO A 120 3.39 32.13 -3.81
N LYS A 121 2.19 32.64 -4.10
CA LYS A 121 1.68 33.92 -3.58
C LYS A 121 1.02 33.83 -2.20
N GLN A 122 0.80 32.63 -1.64
CA GLN A 122 0.25 32.42 -0.30
C GLN A 122 1.29 31.87 0.68
N ASP A 123 2.56 32.23 0.51
CA ASP A 123 3.59 31.97 1.52
C ASP A 123 3.42 32.96 2.69
N ILE A 124 2.54 32.60 3.65
CA ILE A 124 2.22 33.40 4.84
C ILE A 124 3.38 33.37 5.87
N PHE A 125 4.49 32.69 5.57
CA PHE A 125 5.69 32.66 6.42
C PHE A 125 6.77 33.68 6.00
N LYS A 126 6.45 34.61 5.10
CA LYS A 126 7.23 35.82 4.90
C LYS A 126 6.65 36.97 5.75
N ASN A 127 6.97 36.96 7.04
CA ASN A 127 6.99 38.15 7.89
C ASN A 127 8.27 38.12 8.71
#